data_AF-A0A0N0H1Z0-F1
#
_entry.id   AF-A0A0N0H1Z0-F1
#
_cell.length_a   1.000
_cell.length_b   1.000
_cell.length_c   1.000
_cell.angle_alpha   90.00
_cell.angle_beta   90.00
_cell.angle_gamma   90.00
#
_symmetry.space_group_name_H-M   'P 1'
#
loop_
_entity.id
_entity.type
_entity.pdbx_description
1 polymer ?
#
loop_
_entity_poly.entity_id
_entity_poly.type
_entity_poly.pdbx_seq_one_letter_code
_entity_poly.pdbx_strand_id
1 'polypeptide(L)'
;MNLTELRALATQAGFAGGDIKIAAAVAMAESAGDPAAVGDEGLADNKWGPSFGLFQIRSLRHPKQFTPPDTLRVAEKLKDPLYNTKTAKAIKDAHGWNQWSTFKNGAYRQHMDGGPANFEPFPGASFFHTGQKSPIIAAMHQRLVAEDCNRYESSANADIWGPGDVRSYAAWQEKLRFEGDDANGVPGKSSWDRLHVPNV
;
A
#
# COMPACT_ATOMS: atom_id res chain seq x y z
N MET A 1 -11.42 5.28 -4.05
CA MET A 1 -11.38 4.00 -3.31
C MET A 1 -10.05 3.89 -2.59
N ASN A 2 -10.04 3.51 -1.31
CA ASN A 2 -8.82 3.29 -0.54
C ASN A 2 -8.23 1.89 -0.79
N LEU A 3 -7.01 1.61 -0.29
CA LEU A 3 -6.34 0.32 -0.50
C LEU A 3 -7.11 -0.88 0.05
N THR A 4 -7.85 -0.74 1.15
CA THR A 4 -8.67 -1.82 1.71
C THR A 4 -9.82 -2.17 0.77
N GLU A 5 -10.53 -1.16 0.27
CA GLU A 5 -11.60 -1.31 -0.71
C GLU A 5 -11.07 -1.92 -2.02
N LEU A 6 -9.90 -1.46 -2.49
CA LEU A 6 -9.27 -1.98 -3.71
C LEU A 6 -8.83 -3.44 -3.56
N ARG A 7 -8.33 -3.85 -2.38
CA ARG A 7 -8.00 -5.26 -2.10
C ARG A 7 -9.26 -6.13 -2.08
N ALA A 8 -10.35 -5.65 -1.47
CA ALA A 8 -11.63 -6.35 -1.49
C ALA A 8 -12.17 -6.50 -2.93
N LEU A 9 -12.10 -5.43 -3.72
CA LEU A 9 -12.50 -5.44 -5.12
C LEU A 9 -11.63 -6.38 -5.97
N ALA A 10 -10.32 -6.42 -5.73
CA ALA A 10 -9.40 -7.34 -6.39
C ALA A 10 -9.74 -8.80 -6.08
N THR A 11 -10.04 -9.13 -4.82
CA THR A 11 -10.54 -10.46 -4.44
C THR A 11 -11.85 -10.79 -5.15
N GLN A 12 -12.80 -9.85 -5.20
CA GLN A 12 -14.09 -10.04 -5.90
C GLN A 12 -13.90 -10.24 -7.41
N ALA A 13 -12.89 -9.60 -8.01
CA ALA A 13 -12.52 -9.80 -9.40
C ALA A 13 -11.77 -11.12 -9.66
N GLY A 14 -11.38 -11.83 -8.60
CA GLY A 14 -10.73 -13.15 -8.65
C GLY A 14 -9.22 -13.12 -8.56
N PHE A 15 -8.58 -11.99 -8.24
CA PHE A 15 -7.15 -11.98 -7.89
C PHE A 15 -6.93 -12.81 -6.61
N ALA A 16 -5.77 -13.45 -6.51
CA ALA A 16 -5.43 -14.35 -5.40
C ALA A 16 -4.00 -14.13 -4.91
N GLY A 17 -3.73 -14.54 -3.68
CA GLY A 17 -2.38 -14.47 -3.09
C GLY A 17 -1.78 -13.07 -3.12
N GLY A 18 -0.48 -12.99 -3.44
CA GLY A 18 0.25 -11.71 -3.50
C GLY A 18 -0.29 -10.73 -4.53
N ASP A 19 -0.98 -11.20 -5.58
CA ASP A 19 -1.52 -10.33 -6.63
C ASP A 19 -2.63 -9.41 -6.13
N ILE A 20 -3.31 -9.74 -5.02
CA ILE A 20 -4.32 -8.85 -4.43
C ILE A 20 -3.70 -7.52 -4.02
N LYS A 21 -2.51 -7.56 -3.39
CA LYS A 21 -1.79 -6.36 -2.97
C LYS A 21 -1.24 -5.60 -4.18
N ILE A 22 -0.71 -6.31 -5.17
CA ILE A 22 -0.19 -5.70 -6.42
C ILE A 22 -1.32 -5.01 -7.19
N ALA A 23 -2.48 -5.65 -7.33
CA ALA A 23 -3.62 -5.08 -8.03
C ALA A 23 -4.12 -3.79 -7.37
N ALA A 24 -4.26 -3.79 -6.05
CA ALA A 24 -4.66 -2.58 -5.31
C ALA A 24 -3.62 -1.46 -5.44
N ALA A 25 -2.33 -1.81 -5.41
CA ALA A 25 -1.23 -0.87 -5.52
C ALA A 25 -1.12 -0.24 -6.92
N VAL A 26 -1.28 -1.06 -7.97
CA VAL A 26 -1.31 -0.58 -9.36
C VAL A 26 -2.54 0.31 -9.58
N ALA A 27 -3.73 -0.10 -9.14
CA ALA A 27 -4.92 0.73 -9.25
C ALA A 27 -4.76 2.10 -8.56
N MET A 28 -4.14 2.11 -7.38
CA MET A 28 -3.85 3.36 -6.66
C MET A 28 -2.84 4.23 -7.43
N ALA A 29 -1.79 3.63 -8.01
CA ALA A 29 -0.80 4.36 -8.78
C ALA A 29 -1.35 4.92 -10.10
N GLU A 30 -2.26 4.20 -10.77
CA GLU A 30 -2.82 4.58 -12.07
C GLU A 30 -3.89 5.66 -11.95
N SER A 31 -4.67 5.68 -10.87
CA SER A 31 -5.88 6.52 -10.78
C SER A 31 -6.07 7.24 -9.45
N ALA A 32 -5.13 7.13 -8.50
CA ALA A 32 -5.35 7.50 -7.10
C ALA A 32 -6.59 6.80 -6.48
N GLY A 33 -6.96 5.62 -7.02
CA GLY A 33 -8.14 4.88 -6.62
C GLY A 33 -9.47 5.49 -7.11
N ASP A 34 -9.45 6.40 -8.08
CA ASP A 34 -10.65 6.99 -8.68
C ASP A 34 -11.25 6.06 -9.75
N PRO A 35 -12.43 5.46 -9.51
CA PRO A 35 -13.09 4.62 -10.51
C PRO A 35 -13.64 5.40 -11.72
N ALA A 36 -13.80 6.72 -11.61
CA ALA A 36 -14.30 7.58 -12.68
C ALA A 36 -13.17 8.16 -13.55
N ALA A 37 -11.90 7.87 -13.21
CA ALA A 37 -10.74 8.43 -13.92
C ALA A 37 -10.79 8.12 -15.42
N VAL A 38 -10.59 9.16 -16.23
CA VAL A 38 -10.44 9.06 -17.69
C VAL A 38 -9.09 9.65 -18.06
N GLY A 39 -8.32 8.92 -18.84
CA GLY A 39 -6.98 9.32 -19.30
C GLY A 39 -6.81 9.09 -20.80
N ASP A 40 -5.67 9.50 -21.34
CA ASP A 40 -5.29 9.28 -22.75
C ASP A 40 -6.31 9.77 -23.80
N GLU A 41 -7.18 10.73 -23.45
CA GLU A 41 -8.21 11.23 -24.37
C GLU A 41 -7.62 11.80 -25.66
N GLY A 42 -6.51 12.53 -25.54
CA GLY A 42 -5.76 13.08 -26.67
C GLY A 42 -4.96 12.06 -27.48
N LEU A 43 -4.87 10.81 -27.02
CA LEU A 43 -4.16 9.72 -27.72
C LEU A 43 -5.13 8.78 -28.46
N ALA A 44 -6.44 9.04 -28.41
CA ALA A 44 -7.42 8.21 -29.09
C ALA A 44 -7.27 8.29 -30.63
N ASP A 45 -7.39 7.15 -31.31
CA ASP A 45 -7.29 7.01 -32.75
C ASP A 45 -8.38 6.08 -33.31
N ASN A 46 -8.18 5.55 -34.52
CA ASN A 46 -9.10 4.63 -35.18
C ASN A 46 -9.19 3.24 -34.52
N LYS A 47 -8.17 2.85 -33.76
CA LYS A 47 -8.11 1.57 -33.05
C LYS A 47 -8.43 1.74 -31.56
N TRP A 48 -7.81 2.73 -30.92
CA TRP A 48 -7.80 2.95 -29.49
C TRP A 48 -8.69 4.12 -29.10
N GLY A 49 -9.44 3.93 -28.02
CA GLY A 49 -10.10 5.02 -27.30
C GLY A 49 -9.28 5.49 -26.09
N PRO A 50 -9.89 6.32 -25.24
CA PRO A 50 -9.32 6.73 -23.95
C PRO A 50 -9.09 5.54 -23.00
N SER A 51 -8.33 5.81 -21.94
CA SER A 51 -8.11 4.94 -20.80
C SER A 51 -9.14 5.21 -19.70
N PHE A 52 -9.64 4.16 -19.06
CA PHE A 52 -10.75 4.27 -18.12
C PHE A 52 -10.47 3.57 -16.79
N GLY A 53 -11.00 4.17 -15.73
CA GLY A 53 -11.19 3.60 -14.42
C GLY A 53 -9.90 3.32 -13.65
N LEU A 54 -10.04 2.47 -12.63
CA LEU A 54 -9.03 2.19 -11.62
C LEU A 54 -7.66 1.81 -12.19
N PHE A 55 -7.65 0.97 -13.24
CA PHE A 55 -6.43 0.46 -13.86
C PHE A 55 -6.01 1.22 -15.12
N GLN A 56 -6.65 2.36 -15.41
CA GLN A 56 -6.40 3.15 -16.64
C GLN A 56 -6.31 2.27 -17.89
N ILE A 57 -7.29 1.38 -18.07
CA ILE A 57 -7.29 0.43 -19.18
C ILE A 57 -7.70 1.16 -20.45
N ARG A 58 -6.79 1.21 -21.41
CA ARG A 58 -7.07 1.74 -22.75
C ARG A 58 -8.16 0.94 -23.45
N SER A 59 -9.23 1.62 -23.82
CA SER A 59 -10.37 1.04 -24.54
C SER A 59 -10.05 0.82 -26.03
N LEU A 60 -10.76 -0.12 -26.67
CA LEU A 60 -10.72 -0.32 -28.12
C LEU A 60 -11.99 0.23 -28.76
N ARG A 61 -11.88 0.78 -29.98
CA ARG A 61 -13.03 1.22 -30.79
C ARG A 61 -13.89 0.02 -31.23
N HIS A 62 -13.25 -1.10 -31.55
CA HIS A 62 -13.89 -2.32 -32.06
C HIS A 62 -13.39 -3.60 -31.36
N PRO A 63 -13.60 -3.75 -30.03
CA PRO A 63 -13.01 -4.83 -29.24
C PRO A 63 -13.43 -6.23 -29.70
N LYS A 64 -14.62 -6.40 -30.28
CA LYS A 64 -15.13 -7.68 -30.79
C LYS A 64 -14.34 -8.25 -31.98
N GLN A 65 -13.50 -7.45 -32.63
CA GLN A 65 -12.65 -7.91 -33.74
C GLN A 65 -11.34 -8.56 -33.25
N PHE A 66 -11.06 -8.50 -31.93
CA PHE A 66 -9.85 -9.03 -31.32
C PHE A 66 -10.15 -10.30 -30.52
N THR A 67 -9.11 -10.91 -29.97
CA THR A 67 -9.19 -12.09 -29.08
C THR A 67 -9.13 -11.67 -27.62
N PRO A 68 -9.61 -12.49 -26.66
CA PRO A 68 -9.40 -12.22 -25.24
C PRO A 68 -7.90 -12.02 -24.92
N PRO A 69 -7.54 -11.09 -24.00
CA PRO A 69 -8.43 -10.27 -23.18
C PRO A 69 -8.94 -8.98 -23.86
N ASP A 70 -8.50 -8.66 -25.08
CA ASP A 70 -8.83 -7.39 -25.75
C ASP A 70 -10.32 -7.21 -26.05
N THR A 71 -11.07 -8.31 -26.19
CA THR A 71 -12.54 -8.29 -26.29
C THR A 71 -13.23 -7.63 -25.09
N LEU A 72 -12.55 -7.52 -23.95
CA LEU A 72 -13.05 -6.91 -22.72
C LEU A 72 -12.79 -5.40 -22.65
N ARG A 73 -12.04 -4.81 -23.58
CA ARG A 73 -11.68 -3.38 -23.56
C ARG A 73 -12.81 -2.47 -24.07
N VAL A 74 -14.02 -2.65 -23.55
CA VAL A 74 -15.24 -1.93 -23.94
C VAL A 74 -15.37 -0.64 -23.11
N ALA A 75 -15.24 0.53 -23.73
CA ALA A 75 -15.18 1.83 -23.06
C ALA A 75 -16.27 2.05 -21.98
N GLU A 76 -17.54 1.90 -22.32
CA GLU A 76 -18.65 2.12 -21.38
C GLU A 76 -18.65 1.14 -20.19
N LYS A 77 -18.15 -0.08 -20.39
CA LYS A 77 -18.08 -1.07 -19.31
C LYS A 77 -16.87 -0.85 -18.41
N LEU A 78 -15.77 -0.32 -18.95
CA LEU A 78 -14.56 -0.04 -18.17
C LEU A 78 -14.75 1.05 -17.11
N LYS A 79 -15.86 1.81 -17.15
CA LYS A 79 -16.27 2.76 -16.11
C LYS A 79 -16.82 2.05 -14.86
N ASP A 80 -17.26 0.80 -14.96
CA ASP A 80 -17.65 0.00 -13.81
C ASP A 80 -16.40 -0.55 -13.08
N PRO A 81 -16.22 -0.30 -11.77
CA PRO A 81 -15.01 -0.68 -11.05
C PRO A 81 -14.72 -2.19 -11.08
N LEU A 82 -15.76 -3.03 -10.95
CA LEU A 82 -15.60 -4.48 -10.91
C LEU A 82 -15.25 -5.02 -12.29
N TYR A 83 -15.91 -4.53 -13.34
CA TYR A 83 -15.59 -4.87 -14.72
C TYR A 83 -14.19 -4.42 -15.11
N ASN A 84 -13.79 -3.20 -14.73
CA ASN A 84 -12.44 -2.67 -14.93
C ASN A 84 -11.39 -3.59 -14.27
N THR A 85 -11.60 -3.96 -13.01
CA THR A 85 -10.71 -4.83 -12.25
C THR A 85 -10.66 -6.26 -12.81
N LYS A 86 -11.79 -6.82 -13.26
CA LYS A 86 -11.83 -8.13 -13.96
C LYS A 86 -11.08 -8.08 -15.29
N THR A 87 -11.18 -6.96 -16.01
CA THR A 87 -10.43 -6.77 -17.26
C THR A 87 -8.94 -6.65 -17.00
N ALA A 88 -8.54 -5.92 -15.94
CA ALA A 88 -7.15 -5.86 -15.49
C ALA A 88 -6.62 -7.26 -15.15
N LYS A 89 -7.40 -8.08 -14.44
CA LYS A 89 -7.02 -9.47 -14.14
C LYS A 89 -6.78 -10.27 -15.41
N ALA A 90 -7.69 -10.20 -16.39
CA ALA A 90 -7.56 -10.92 -17.65
C ALA A 90 -6.32 -10.49 -18.44
N ILE A 91 -6.02 -9.19 -18.48
CA ILE A 91 -4.80 -8.63 -19.10
C ILE A 91 -3.55 -9.14 -18.36
N LYS A 92 -3.55 -9.10 -17.02
CA LYS A 92 -2.45 -9.58 -16.20
C LYS A 92 -2.21 -11.08 -16.40
N ASP A 93 -3.26 -11.89 -16.47
CA ASP A 93 -3.11 -13.33 -16.64
C ASP A 93 -2.54 -13.68 -18.03
N ALA A 94 -2.90 -12.90 -19.06
CA ALA A 94 -2.40 -13.11 -20.42
C ALA A 94 -0.98 -12.56 -20.65
N HIS A 95 -0.62 -11.45 -20.01
CA HIS A 95 0.58 -10.67 -20.39
C HIS A 95 1.46 -10.24 -19.21
N GLY A 96 1.08 -10.57 -17.99
CA GLY A 96 1.74 -10.14 -16.76
C GLY A 96 1.51 -8.66 -16.44
N TRP A 97 2.08 -8.23 -15.32
CA TRP A 97 1.96 -6.85 -14.81
C TRP A 97 2.70 -5.78 -15.65
N ASN A 98 3.54 -6.20 -16.60
CA ASN A 98 4.31 -5.29 -17.46
C ASN A 98 3.45 -4.45 -18.43
N GLN A 99 2.14 -4.67 -18.46
CA GLN A 99 1.19 -3.84 -19.21
C GLN A 99 0.94 -2.47 -18.54
N TRP A 100 1.25 -2.33 -17.25
CA TRP A 100 1.10 -1.07 -16.52
C TRP A 100 2.44 -0.36 -16.35
N SER A 101 2.49 0.91 -16.74
CA SER A 101 3.72 1.71 -16.64
C SER A 101 4.11 1.94 -15.18
N THR A 102 3.12 2.12 -14.30
CA THR A 102 3.29 2.26 -12.85
C THR A 102 3.87 1.01 -12.20
N PHE A 103 3.64 -0.17 -12.78
CA PHE A 103 4.30 -1.40 -12.36
C PHE A 103 5.76 -1.43 -12.82
N LYS A 104 6.01 -1.15 -14.11
CA LYS A 104 7.34 -1.20 -14.71
C LYS A 104 8.32 -0.22 -14.07
N ASN A 105 7.88 1.01 -13.80
CA ASN A 105 8.72 2.04 -13.20
C ASN A 105 8.78 1.96 -11.66
N GLY A 106 8.05 1.02 -11.05
CA GLY A 106 8.04 0.80 -9.61
C GLY A 106 7.16 1.75 -8.81
N ALA A 107 6.43 2.69 -9.43
CA ALA A 107 5.54 3.61 -8.72
C ALA A 107 4.51 2.89 -7.85
N TYR A 108 3.98 1.75 -8.31
CA TYR A 108 3.05 0.91 -7.53
C TYR A 108 3.63 0.48 -6.17
N ARG A 109 4.96 0.37 -6.02
CA ARG A 109 5.58 -0.07 -4.76
C ARG A 109 5.31 0.87 -3.61
N GLN A 110 5.15 2.17 -3.88
CA GLN A 110 4.70 3.14 -2.88
C GLN A 110 3.35 2.73 -2.26
N HIS A 111 2.53 1.99 -3.00
CA HIS A 111 1.20 1.52 -2.60
C HIS A 111 1.15 0.05 -2.16
N MET A 112 2.23 -0.71 -2.36
CA MET A 112 2.33 -2.12 -1.92
C MET A 112 2.38 -2.23 -0.40
N ASP A 113 3.09 -1.31 0.23
CA ASP A 113 3.31 -1.24 1.68
C ASP A 113 2.33 -0.28 2.38
N GLY A 114 1.28 0.19 1.67
CA GLY A 114 0.24 1.04 2.27
C GLY A 114 0.02 2.42 1.66
N GLY A 115 0.66 2.77 0.52
CA GLY A 115 0.52 4.13 -0.05
C GLY A 115 1.37 5.12 0.75
N PRO A 116 1.41 6.43 0.42
CA PRO A 116 2.22 7.41 1.14
C PRO A 116 2.03 7.19 2.62
N ALA A 117 3.12 6.79 3.27
CA ALA A 117 3.22 6.32 4.64
C ALA A 117 2.04 6.78 5.51
N ASN A 118 0.99 5.96 5.64
CA ASN A 118 0.12 6.07 6.82
C ASN A 118 0.95 5.81 8.08
N PHE A 119 2.11 5.16 7.91
CA PHE A 119 3.04 4.83 8.97
C PHE A 119 4.42 5.40 8.73
N GLU A 120 4.98 6.03 9.74
CA GLU A 120 6.28 6.66 9.78
C GLU A 120 7.36 5.72 9.24
N PRO A 121 8.17 6.15 8.25
CA PRO A 121 9.35 5.40 7.83
C PRO A 121 10.29 5.18 9.02
N PHE A 122 10.99 4.04 9.05
CA PHE A 122 11.98 3.80 10.10
C PHE A 122 13.08 4.89 10.06
N PRO A 123 13.24 5.71 11.11
CA PRO A 123 14.16 6.86 11.08
C PRO A 123 15.64 6.45 11.24
N GLY A 124 15.92 5.15 11.39
CA GLY A 124 17.24 4.60 11.68
C GLY A 124 17.45 4.37 13.18
N ALA A 125 18.23 3.36 13.54
CA ALA A 125 18.43 2.98 14.94
C ALA A 125 19.10 4.10 15.76
N SER A 126 20.00 4.87 15.13
CA SER A 126 20.69 6.00 15.77
C SER A 126 19.78 7.17 16.14
N PHE A 127 18.56 7.24 15.62
CA PHE A 127 17.56 8.23 16.02
C PHE A 127 17.11 8.04 17.48
N PHE A 128 17.12 6.80 17.97
CA PHE A 128 16.63 6.44 19.30
C PHE A 128 17.77 6.52 20.32
N HIS A 129 18.05 7.74 20.80
CA HIS A 129 19.04 7.98 21.84
C HIS A 129 18.43 8.77 23.02
N THR A 130 19.01 8.61 24.21
CA THR A 130 18.52 9.23 25.44
C THR A 130 18.28 10.73 25.27
N GLY A 131 17.08 11.19 25.64
CA GLY A 131 16.70 12.60 25.61
C GLY A 131 16.28 13.13 24.23
N GLN A 132 16.27 12.30 23.18
CA GLN A 132 15.75 12.68 21.87
C GLN A 132 14.27 13.04 21.99
N LYS A 133 13.87 14.22 21.51
CA LYS A 133 12.49 14.70 21.51
C LYS A 133 11.93 14.75 20.10
N SER A 134 10.80 14.08 19.84
CA SER A 134 10.17 14.07 18.51
C SER A 134 8.71 13.63 18.55
N PRO A 135 7.83 14.18 17.68
CA PRO A 135 6.48 13.65 17.49
C PRO A 135 6.46 12.18 17.06
N ILE A 136 7.52 11.70 16.38
CA ILE A 136 7.67 10.27 16.01
C ILE A 136 7.71 9.38 17.25
N ILE A 137 8.41 9.82 18.31
CA ILE A 137 8.49 9.09 19.58
C ILE A 137 7.12 9.08 20.26
N ALA A 138 6.40 10.21 20.24
CA ALA A 138 5.04 10.28 20.76
C ALA A 138 4.08 9.32 20.04
N ALA A 139 4.14 9.28 18.70
CA ALA A 139 3.33 8.38 17.89
C ALA A 139 3.66 6.90 18.18
N MET A 140 4.95 6.57 18.29
CA MET A 140 5.41 5.23 18.67
C MET A 140 4.94 4.85 20.08
N HIS A 141 5.05 5.76 21.05
CA HIS A 141 4.59 5.56 22.43
C HIS A 141 3.11 5.15 22.45
N GLN A 142 2.25 5.89 21.74
CA GLN A 142 0.82 5.56 21.66
C GLN A 142 0.56 4.19 21.03
N ARG A 143 1.35 3.79 20.02
CA ARG A 143 1.26 2.43 19.46
C ARG A 143 1.67 1.35 20.45
N LEU A 144 2.75 1.55 21.20
CA LEU A 144 3.19 0.58 22.21
C LEU A 144 2.15 0.41 23.32
N VAL A 145 1.43 1.48 23.70
CA VAL A 145 0.28 1.41 24.60
C VAL A 145 -0.87 0.62 23.96
N ALA A 146 -1.23 0.92 22.71
CA ALA A 146 -2.30 0.22 21.99
C ALA A 146 -2.01 -1.27 21.74
N GLU A 147 -0.73 -1.66 21.69
CA GLU A 147 -0.28 -3.05 21.56
C GLU A 147 -0.12 -3.77 22.91
N ASP A 148 -0.52 -3.16 24.03
CA ASP A 148 -0.36 -3.68 25.40
C ASP A 148 1.10 -3.98 25.78
N CYS A 149 2.04 -3.28 25.14
CA CYS A 149 3.48 -3.39 25.38
C CYS A 149 4.03 -2.29 26.29
N ASN A 150 3.17 -1.46 26.88
CA ASN A 150 3.59 -0.35 27.73
C ASN A 150 4.30 -0.81 29.02
N ARG A 151 5.45 -0.20 29.29
CA ARG A 151 6.27 -0.35 30.51
C ARG A 151 6.65 1.03 31.08
N TYR A 152 5.74 1.99 30.88
CA TYR A 152 5.85 3.36 31.36
C TYR A 152 5.40 3.48 32.81
N GLU A 153 6.15 4.24 33.60
CA GLU A 153 5.78 4.61 34.98
C GLU A 153 4.94 5.91 35.00
N SER A 154 5.00 6.69 33.93
CA SER A 154 4.25 7.94 33.73
C SER A 154 4.04 8.18 32.23
N SER A 155 2.96 8.88 31.88
CA SER A 155 2.69 9.37 30.51
C SER A 155 3.23 10.78 30.26
N ALA A 156 3.86 11.41 31.26
CA ALA A 156 4.55 12.69 31.06
C ALA A 156 5.74 12.51 30.11
N ASN A 157 5.97 13.49 29.24
CA ASN A 157 7.07 13.49 28.27
C ASN A 157 7.06 12.28 27.31
N ALA A 158 5.87 11.84 26.87
CA ALA A 158 5.72 10.73 25.92
C ALA A 158 6.40 10.98 24.55
N ASP A 159 6.85 12.19 24.28
CA ASP A 159 7.59 12.59 23.07
C ASP A 159 9.11 12.59 23.27
N ILE A 160 9.63 12.20 24.44
CA ILE A 160 11.05 12.13 24.76
C ILE A 160 11.48 10.68 24.99
N TRP A 161 12.43 10.20 24.18
CA TRP A 161 12.96 8.85 24.29
C TRP A 161 13.70 8.63 25.61
N GLY A 162 13.29 7.60 26.35
CA GLY A 162 13.90 7.22 27.62
C GLY A 162 13.78 5.74 27.98
N PRO A 163 14.16 5.37 29.21
CA PRO A 163 14.19 3.97 29.65
C PRO A 163 12.84 3.25 29.59
N GLY A 164 11.73 4.00 29.74
CA GLY A 164 10.37 3.47 29.59
C GLY A 164 10.09 3.00 28.17
N ASP A 165 10.54 3.75 27.16
CA ASP A 165 10.38 3.38 25.74
C ASP A 165 11.21 2.15 25.40
N VAL A 166 12.47 2.08 25.88
CA VAL A 166 13.35 0.91 25.69
C VAL A 166 12.67 -0.37 26.20
N ARG A 167 12.15 -0.34 27.44
CA ARG A 167 11.46 -1.50 28.03
C ARG A 167 10.15 -1.84 27.29
N SER A 168 9.41 -0.82 26.87
CA SER A 168 8.15 -1.02 26.15
C SER A 168 8.38 -1.62 24.76
N TYR A 169 9.42 -1.16 24.08
CA TYR A 169 9.80 -1.65 22.76
C TYR A 169 10.42 -3.06 22.84
N ALA A 170 11.17 -3.38 23.90
CA ALA A 170 11.64 -4.74 24.15
C ALA A 170 10.46 -5.71 24.30
N ALA A 171 9.42 -5.33 25.06
CA ALA A 171 8.19 -6.11 25.19
C ALA A 171 7.46 -6.29 23.84
N TRP A 172 7.51 -5.27 22.96
CA TRP A 172 7.00 -5.38 21.59
C TRP A 172 7.81 -6.37 20.74
N GLN A 173 9.13 -6.34 20.82
CA GLN A 173 10.01 -7.28 20.14
C GLN A 173 9.77 -8.72 20.62
N GLU A 174 9.63 -8.93 21.93
CA GLU A 174 9.27 -10.24 22.51
C GLU A 174 7.88 -10.72 22.04
N LYS A 175 6.87 -9.82 21.99
CA LYS A 175 5.52 -10.13 21.46
C LYS A 175 5.60 -10.62 20.01
N LEU A 176 6.52 -10.05 19.23
CA LEU A 176 6.81 -10.45 17.85
C LEU A 176 7.72 -11.69 17.73
N ARG A 177 8.12 -12.31 18.84
CA ARG A 177 9.01 -13.49 18.93
C ARG A 177 10.45 -13.23 18.47
N PHE A 178 10.93 -12.00 18.62
CA PHE A 178 12.38 -11.74 18.58
C PHE A 178 13.00 -12.13 19.92
N GLU A 179 14.24 -12.61 19.89
CA GLU A 179 14.96 -13.12 21.07
C GLU A 179 16.40 -12.60 21.08
N GLY A 180 17.04 -12.62 22.26
CA GLY A 180 18.43 -12.20 22.42
C GLY A 180 18.66 -10.76 21.99
N ASP A 181 19.72 -10.53 21.21
CA ASP A 181 20.13 -9.20 20.76
C ASP A 181 19.09 -8.50 19.87
N ASP A 182 18.16 -9.23 19.26
CA ASP A 182 17.09 -8.66 18.43
C ASP A 182 15.90 -8.14 19.26
N ALA A 183 15.85 -8.43 20.57
CA ALA A 183 14.84 -7.95 21.54
C ALA A 183 15.44 -6.98 22.58
N ASN A 184 16.43 -6.19 22.16
CA ASN A 184 17.20 -5.28 23.03
C ASN A 184 16.50 -3.95 23.39
N GLY A 185 15.27 -3.72 22.91
CA GLY A 185 14.52 -2.49 23.13
C GLY A 185 14.89 -1.31 22.23
N VAL A 186 15.86 -1.46 21.34
CA VAL A 186 16.17 -0.46 20.30
C VAL A 186 15.37 -0.80 19.04
N PRO A 187 14.62 0.16 18.47
CA PRO A 187 13.86 -0.08 17.25
C PRO A 187 14.75 -0.49 16.07
N GLY A 188 14.34 -1.55 15.39
CA GLY A 188 14.90 -1.99 14.10
C GLY A 188 13.82 -1.97 13.03
N LYS A 189 14.21 -1.88 11.76
CA LYS A 189 13.27 -1.72 10.64
C LYS A 189 12.13 -2.74 10.65
N SER A 190 12.43 -4.03 10.85
CA SER A 190 11.43 -5.10 10.82
C SER A 190 10.39 -5.01 11.95
N SER A 191 10.80 -4.63 13.16
CA SER A 191 9.89 -4.46 14.30
C SER A 191 9.12 -3.13 14.21
N TRP A 192 9.74 -2.10 13.63
CA TRP A 192 9.15 -0.79 13.39
C TRP A 192 8.01 -0.86 12.37
N ASP A 193 8.26 -1.48 11.22
CA ASP A 193 7.26 -1.63 10.15
C ASP A 193 6.01 -2.36 10.65
N ARG A 194 6.16 -3.31 11.60
CA ARG A 194 5.04 -4.05 12.21
C ARG A 194 4.28 -3.25 13.26
N LEU A 195 4.93 -2.27 13.90
CA LEU A 195 4.31 -1.45 14.95
C LEU A 195 3.30 -0.46 14.37
N HIS A 196 3.40 -0.16 13.05
CA HIS A 196 2.51 0.73 12.33
C HIS A 196 2.37 2.10 13.01
N VAL A 197 3.52 2.71 13.34
CA VAL A 197 3.61 4.06 13.92
C VAL A 197 3.03 5.06 12.93
N PRO A 198 2.01 5.87 13.24
CA PRO A 198 1.46 6.85 12.31
C PRO A 198 2.52 7.86 11.83
N ASN A 199 2.44 8.28 10.57
CA ASN A 199 3.30 9.35 10.05
C ASN A 199 2.87 10.72 10.61
N VAL A 200 3.83 11.51 11.08
CA VAL A 200 3.61 12.75 11.87
C VAL A 200 4.54 13.89 11.50
#